data_AF-A0A0M8VMP3-F1
#
_entry.id   AF-A0A0M8VMP3-F1
#
_cell.length_a   1.000
_cell.length_b   1.000
_cell.length_c   1.000
_cell.angle_alpha   90.00
_cell.angle_beta   90.00
_cell.angle_gamma   90.00
#
_symmetry.space_group_name_H-M   'P 1'
#
loop_
_entity.id
_entity.type
_entity.pdbx_description
1 polymer ?
#
loop_
_entity_poly.entity_id
_entity_poly.type
_entity_poly.pdbx_seq_one_letter_code
_entity_poly.pdbx_strand_id
1 'polypeptide(L)'
;MSGGAVLVVTLTGCTSSGGSKGPDPKLVAWAKTVCDPLPAQQAKISGANASLKAVAQDGPPKDVQKTDSQAFQDLADGFKARATTLSSAGAPPGVDGGAAKQQDAVKKLTALSAAYADLKKQVDGLDTKDQTKFASGLGDLSDRMKAVSAQYDSAITALEGLEKGDVNQAVAKQAGCTKASSASASPSASKG
;
A
#
# COMPACT_ATOMS: atom_id res chain seq x y z
N MET A 1 5.82 6.45 -67.68
CA MET A 1 4.56 6.77 -66.98
C MET A 1 4.64 6.19 -65.57
N SER A 2 4.62 7.09 -64.58
CA SER A 2 4.23 6.91 -63.16
C SER A 2 4.86 5.76 -62.37
N GLY A 3 5.73 5.97 -61.38
CA GLY A 3 5.68 6.99 -60.33
C GLY A 3 5.04 6.36 -59.08
N GLY A 4 5.80 5.55 -58.35
CA GLY A 4 5.34 4.89 -57.12
C GLY A 4 5.21 5.91 -55.98
N ALA A 5 3.98 6.13 -55.52
CA ALA A 5 3.71 6.93 -54.34
C ALA A 5 3.96 6.10 -53.08
N VAL A 6 5.02 6.45 -52.35
CA VAL A 6 5.26 5.98 -50.97
C VAL A 6 4.28 6.71 -50.06
N LEU A 7 3.36 5.96 -49.44
CA LEU A 7 2.50 6.45 -48.36
C LEU A 7 3.37 6.70 -47.12
N VAL A 8 3.87 7.93 -47.00
CA VAL A 8 4.46 8.45 -45.76
C VAL A 8 3.32 8.72 -44.78
N VAL A 9 3.22 7.91 -43.72
CA VAL A 9 2.30 8.17 -42.61
C VAL A 9 2.88 9.32 -41.78
N THR A 10 2.45 10.54 -42.08
CA THR A 10 2.68 11.71 -41.23
C THR A 10 1.72 11.66 -40.04
N LEU A 11 2.22 11.20 -38.89
CA LEU A 11 1.51 11.35 -37.59
C LEU A 11 1.61 12.80 -37.11
N THR A 12 0.78 13.66 -37.70
CA THR A 12 0.41 14.96 -37.14
C THR A 12 -1.10 15.07 -37.17
N GLY A 13 -1.71 15.23 -36.00
CA GLY A 13 -3.12 15.62 -35.92
C GLY A 13 -3.86 14.97 -34.77
N CYS A 14 -4.00 15.73 -33.68
CA CYS A 14 -5.13 15.62 -32.77
C CYS A 14 -6.43 15.59 -33.58
N THR A 15 -7.23 14.52 -33.45
CA THR A 15 -8.65 14.58 -33.77
C THR A 15 -9.47 14.14 -32.54
N SER A 16 -10.32 15.07 -32.13
CA SER A 16 -11.40 14.86 -31.19
C SER A 16 -12.43 13.95 -31.85
N SER A 17 -12.78 12.85 -31.20
CA SER A 17 -13.95 12.06 -31.53
C SER A 17 -14.47 11.42 -30.25
N GLY A 18 -15.72 11.76 -29.91
CA GLY A 18 -16.36 11.56 -28.62
C GLY A 18 -16.68 10.10 -28.30
N GLY A 19 -15.70 9.40 -27.77
CA GLY A 19 -15.88 8.27 -26.85
C GLY A 19 -14.92 8.51 -25.68
N SER A 20 -15.27 8.07 -24.47
CA SER A 20 -14.38 8.15 -23.31
C SER A 20 -13.05 7.48 -23.64
N LYS A 21 -12.06 8.25 -24.11
CA LYS A 21 -10.69 7.77 -24.30
C LYS A 21 -10.23 7.40 -22.90
N GLY A 22 -10.05 6.11 -22.67
CA GLY A 22 -9.52 5.61 -21.41
C GLY A 22 -8.14 6.21 -21.11
N PRO A 23 -7.58 5.90 -19.93
CA PRO A 23 -6.31 6.48 -19.49
C PRO A 23 -5.18 6.27 -20.51
N ASP A 24 -4.26 7.24 -20.57
CA ASP A 24 -3.07 7.20 -21.42
C ASP A 24 -2.33 5.84 -21.26
N PRO A 25 -1.90 5.18 -22.36
CA PRO A 25 -1.17 3.92 -22.27
C PRO A 25 0.07 3.93 -21.37
N LYS A 26 0.79 5.05 -21.27
CA LYS A 26 1.92 5.22 -20.35
C LYS A 26 1.46 5.21 -18.89
N LEU A 27 0.30 5.79 -18.61
CA LEU A 27 -0.29 5.77 -17.26
C LEU A 27 -0.78 4.35 -16.91
N VAL A 28 -1.31 3.61 -17.88
CA VAL A 28 -1.64 2.18 -17.71
C VAL A 28 -0.39 1.35 -17.42
N ALA A 29 0.73 1.58 -18.12
CA ALA A 29 2.00 0.89 -17.86
C ALA A 29 2.62 1.27 -16.50
N TRP A 30 2.52 2.54 -16.10
CA TRP A 30 2.88 2.99 -14.76
C TRP A 30 2.04 2.27 -13.70
N ALA A 31 0.72 2.21 -13.88
CA ALA A 31 -0.18 1.53 -12.96
C ALA A 31 0.17 0.04 -12.86
N LYS A 32 0.51 -0.61 -13.97
CA LYS A 32 0.98 -2.00 -13.97
C LYS A 32 2.21 -2.20 -13.08
N THR A 33 3.19 -1.32 -13.18
CA THR A 33 4.41 -1.35 -12.37
C THR A 33 4.10 -1.27 -10.87
N VAL A 34 3.13 -0.43 -10.49
CA VAL A 34 2.69 -0.28 -9.10
C VAL A 34 1.84 -1.46 -8.64
N CYS A 35 0.97 -1.98 -9.50
CA CYS A 35 -0.05 -2.98 -9.14
C CYS A 35 0.44 -4.42 -9.16
N ASP A 36 1.38 -4.79 -10.05
CA ASP A 36 1.86 -6.16 -10.19
C ASP A 36 2.39 -6.78 -8.87
N PRO A 37 3.22 -6.08 -8.06
CA PRO A 37 3.70 -6.64 -6.80
C PRO A 37 2.69 -6.53 -5.64
N LEU A 38 1.62 -5.75 -5.80
CA LEU A 38 0.72 -5.38 -4.72
C LEU A 38 0.01 -6.57 -4.04
N PRO A 39 -0.43 -7.63 -4.75
CA PRO A 39 -1.06 -8.80 -4.11
C PRO A 39 -0.18 -9.47 -3.05
N ALA A 40 1.11 -9.67 -3.35
CA ALA A 40 2.03 -10.30 -2.40
C ALA A 40 2.28 -9.41 -1.18
N GLN A 41 2.43 -8.10 -1.40
CA GLN A 41 2.58 -7.11 -0.34
C GLN A 41 1.32 -7.03 0.53
N GLN A 42 0.12 -7.10 -0.08
CA GLN A 42 -1.15 -7.10 0.64
C GLN A 42 -1.36 -8.38 1.45
N ALA A 43 -1.01 -9.55 0.91
CA ALA A 43 -1.09 -10.81 1.63
C ALA A 43 -0.21 -10.81 2.89
N LYS A 44 0.98 -10.23 2.81
CA LYS A 44 1.87 -10.04 3.97
C LYS A 44 1.24 -9.13 5.03
N ILE A 45 0.67 -8.00 4.62
CA ILE A 45 -0.02 -7.06 5.52
C ILE A 45 -1.27 -7.68 6.16
N SER A 46 -2.11 -8.36 5.38
CA SER A 46 -3.34 -8.97 5.90
C SER A 46 -3.04 -10.14 6.83
N GLY A 47 -2.05 -10.96 6.50
CA GLY A 47 -1.54 -12.05 7.35
C GLY A 47 -1.05 -11.54 8.69
N ALA A 48 -0.19 -10.51 8.70
CA ALA A 48 0.29 -9.89 9.92
C ALA A 48 -0.84 -9.32 10.79
N ASN A 49 -1.81 -8.63 10.19
CA ASN A 49 -3.00 -8.14 10.90
C ASN A 49 -3.90 -9.25 11.43
N ALA A 50 -3.92 -10.42 10.79
CA ALA A 50 -4.63 -11.59 11.29
C ALA A 50 -3.89 -12.20 12.50
N SER A 51 -2.56 -12.29 12.44
CA SER A 51 -1.73 -12.74 13.56
C SER A 51 -1.89 -11.86 14.80
N LEU A 52 -1.83 -10.52 14.66
CA LEU A 52 -2.05 -9.58 15.77
C LEU A 52 -3.44 -9.77 16.41
N LYS A 53 -4.48 -9.98 15.59
CA LYS A 53 -5.84 -10.23 16.11
C LYS A 53 -5.94 -11.56 16.86
N ALA A 54 -5.23 -12.59 16.41
CA ALA A 54 -5.29 -13.93 17.01
C ALA A 54 -4.66 -13.98 18.41
N VAL A 55 -3.58 -13.23 18.65
CA VAL A 55 -2.86 -13.25 19.95
C VAL A 55 -3.37 -12.23 20.96
N ALA A 56 -4.31 -11.37 20.57
CA ALA A 56 -5.01 -10.47 21.49
C ALA A 56 -5.88 -11.20 22.54
N GLN A 57 -6.02 -12.53 22.46
CA GLN A 57 -6.97 -13.34 23.24
C GLN A 57 -6.31 -14.42 24.13
N ASP A 58 -5.22 -14.10 24.82
CA ASP A 58 -4.47 -14.97 25.74
C ASP A 58 -3.45 -15.94 25.08
N GLY A 59 -2.20 -15.80 25.51
CA GLY A 59 -1.09 -16.69 25.22
C GLY A 59 0.07 -16.46 26.18
N PRO A 60 1.03 -17.40 26.32
CA PRO A 60 2.23 -17.19 27.12
C PRO A 60 2.98 -15.92 26.66
N PRO A 61 3.54 -15.10 27.56
CA PRO A 61 4.22 -13.84 27.19
C PRO A 61 5.25 -13.98 26.05
N LYS A 62 5.98 -15.09 26.03
CA LYS A 62 6.96 -15.40 24.97
C LYS A 62 6.32 -15.59 23.60
N ASP A 63 5.16 -16.25 23.54
CA ASP A 63 4.48 -16.54 22.29
C ASP A 63 3.79 -15.28 21.75
N VAL A 64 3.21 -14.47 22.65
CA VAL A 64 2.66 -13.15 22.32
C VAL A 64 3.76 -12.25 21.77
N GLN A 65 4.88 -12.09 22.49
CA GLN A 65 6.03 -11.29 22.05
C GLN A 65 6.52 -11.73 20.67
N LYS A 66 6.75 -13.04 20.48
CA LYS A 66 7.26 -13.57 19.22
C LYS A 66 6.31 -13.29 18.06
N THR A 67 5.01 -13.50 18.28
CA THR A 67 3.99 -13.31 17.25
C THR A 67 3.83 -11.84 16.88
N ASP A 68 3.74 -10.96 17.88
CA ASP A 68 3.62 -9.51 17.67
C ASP A 68 4.88 -8.96 16.99
N SER A 69 6.07 -9.41 17.40
CA SER A 69 7.33 -9.01 16.78
C SER A 69 7.37 -9.38 15.29
N GLN A 70 7.00 -10.62 14.96
CA GLN A 70 6.94 -11.07 13.57
C GLN A 70 5.88 -10.29 12.78
N ALA A 71 4.70 -10.06 13.35
CA ALA A 71 3.65 -9.32 12.66
C ALA A 71 4.04 -7.86 12.41
N PHE A 72 4.67 -7.18 13.37
CA PHE A 72 5.17 -5.82 13.18
C PHE A 72 6.32 -5.75 12.17
N GLN A 73 7.20 -6.75 12.13
CA GLN A 73 8.19 -6.90 11.06
C GLN A 73 7.51 -7.01 9.69
N ASP A 74 6.48 -7.84 9.59
CA ASP A 74 5.81 -8.10 8.32
C ASP A 74 5.04 -6.86 7.82
N LEU A 75 4.43 -6.10 8.73
CA LEU A 75 3.82 -4.80 8.41
C LEU A 75 4.87 -3.79 7.96
N ALA A 76 5.97 -3.66 8.70
CA ALA A 76 7.07 -2.76 8.35
C ALA A 76 7.59 -3.03 6.94
N ASP A 77 7.89 -4.30 6.63
CA ASP A 77 8.36 -4.70 5.31
C ASP A 77 7.31 -4.53 4.22
N GLY A 78 6.04 -4.86 4.51
CA GLY A 78 4.94 -4.72 3.55
C GLY A 78 4.75 -3.27 3.09
N PHE A 79 4.72 -2.32 4.03
CA PHE A 79 4.63 -0.90 3.70
C PHE A 79 5.91 -0.34 3.07
N LYS A 80 7.09 -0.82 3.49
CA LYS A 80 8.37 -0.46 2.84
C LYS A 80 8.40 -0.88 1.39
N ALA A 81 7.94 -2.11 1.10
CA ALA A 81 7.89 -2.64 -0.26
C ALA A 81 6.97 -1.79 -1.14
N ARG A 82 5.78 -1.40 -0.64
CA ARG A 82 4.88 -0.46 -1.34
C ARG A 82 5.53 0.88 -1.61
N ALA A 83 6.15 1.50 -0.60
CA ALA A 83 6.86 2.76 -0.74
C ALA A 83 7.97 2.67 -1.80
N THR A 84 8.73 1.57 -1.79
CA THR A 84 9.83 1.31 -2.73
C THR A 84 9.31 1.12 -4.15
N THR A 85 8.26 0.32 -4.35
CA THR A 85 7.60 0.14 -5.65
C THR A 85 7.11 1.47 -6.19
N LEU A 86 6.39 2.25 -5.38
CA LEU A 86 5.84 3.53 -5.81
C LEU A 86 6.94 4.57 -6.08
N SER A 87 8.01 4.57 -5.28
CA SER A 87 9.20 5.40 -5.50
C SER A 87 9.87 5.06 -6.83
N SER A 88 10.07 3.77 -7.10
CA SER A 88 10.73 3.27 -8.31
C SER A 88 9.90 3.50 -9.57
N ALA A 89 8.57 3.47 -9.48
CA ALA A 89 7.68 3.79 -10.59
C ALA A 89 7.72 5.28 -10.97
N GLY A 90 8.15 6.15 -10.05
CA GLY A 90 8.15 7.59 -10.24
C GLY A 90 6.75 8.19 -10.34
N ALA A 91 6.67 9.45 -10.77
CA ALA A 91 5.40 10.16 -10.91
C ALA A 91 4.49 9.51 -11.97
N PRO A 92 3.17 9.43 -11.75
CA PRO A 92 2.24 8.98 -12.78
C PRO A 92 2.28 9.95 -13.99
N PRO A 93 2.53 9.45 -15.21
CA PRO A 93 2.71 10.29 -16.39
C PRO A 93 1.41 10.97 -16.79
N GLY A 94 1.49 12.25 -17.17
CA GLY A 94 0.34 13.03 -17.65
C GLY A 94 -0.66 13.44 -16.57
N VAL A 95 -0.31 13.31 -15.29
CA VAL A 95 -1.20 13.63 -14.16
C VAL A 95 -0.76 14.93 -13.49
N ASP A 96 -1.65 15.90 -13.44
CA ASP A 96 -1.41 17.17 -12.76
C ASP A 96 -1.16 16.97 -11.26
N GLY A 97 -0.04 17.54 -10.80
CA GLY A 97 0.46 17.35 -9.44
C GLY A 97 0.86 15.91 -9.10
N GLY A 98 0.97 15.03 -10.11
CA GLY A 98 1.26 13.59 -9.91
C GLY A 98 2.56 13.35 -9.14
N ALA A 99 3.62 14.11 -9.42
CA ALA A 99 4.89 14.00 -8.71
C ALA A 99 4.76 14.33 -7.21
N ALA A 100 4.06 15.41 -6.87
CA ALA A 100 3.86 15.80 -5.47
C ALA A 100 3.02 14.77 -4.71
N LYS A 101 1.93 14.30 -5.32
CA LYS A 101 1.06 13.25 -4.74
C LYS A 101 1.83 11.94 -4.53
N GLN A 102 2.64 11.56 -5.52
CA GLN A 102 3.45 10.34 -5.44
C GLN A 102 4.51 10.44 -4.34
N GLN A 103 5.22 11.56 -4.24
CA GLN A 103 6.21 11.77 -3.18
C GLN A 103 5.59 11.79 -1.78
N ASP A 104 4.41 12.41 -1.64
CA ASP A 104 3.67 12.42 -0.38
C ASP A 104 3.27 11.01 0.06
N ALA A 105 2.73 10.20 -0.88
CA ALA A 105 2.39 8.81 -0.61
C ALA A 105 3.65 7.98 -0.24
N VAL A 106 4.76 8.12 -0.97
CA VAL A 106 6.02 7.43 -0.65
C VAL A 106 6.52 7.83 0.74
N LYS A 107 6.50 9.11 1.07
CA LYS A 107 6.95 9.63 2.37
C LYS A 107 6.12 9.03 3.51
N LYS A 108 4.78 9.02 3.37
CA LYS A 108 3.88 8.51 4.41
C LYS A 108 3.97 7.00 4.57
N LEU A 109 4.08 6.24 3.47
CA LEU A 109 4.31 4.79 3.53
C LEU A 109 5.66 4.45 4.17
N THR A 110 6.71 5.23 3.90
CA THR A 110 8.02 5.05 4.51
C THR A 110 7.98 5.35 6.01
N ALA A 111 7.31 6.42 6.41
CA ALA A 111 7.12 6.76 7.82
C ALA A 111 6.33 5.67 8.56
N LEU A 112 5.24 5.17 7.95
CA LEU A 112 4.43 4.09 8.49
C LEU A 112 5.23 2.79 8.66
N SER A 113 6.04 2.44 7.66
CA SER A 113 6.97 1.30 7.76
C SER A 113 7.92 1.43 8.95
N ALA A 114 8.52 2.61 9.12
CA ALA A 114 9.42 2.86 10.25
C ALA A 114 8.69 2.77 11.59
N ALA A 115 7.45 3.26 11.68
CA ALA A 115 6.67 3.18 12.91
C ALA A 115 6.32 1.74 13.30
N TYR A 116 6.00 0.85 12.35
CA TYR A 116 5.85 -0.58 12.62
C TYR A 116 7.17 -1.24 13.04
N ALA A 117 8.30 -0.86 12.41
CA ALA A 117 9.61 -1.34 12.84
C ALA A 117 9.94 -0.90 14.28
N ASP A 118 9.48 0.27 14.70
CA ASP A 118 9.64 0.71 16.08
C ASP A 118 8.70 -0.03 17.05
N LEU A 119 7.45 -0.32 16.67
CA LEU A 119 6.56 -1.19 17.45
C LEU A 119 7.19 -2.57 17.67
N LYS A 120 7.81 -3.14 16.64
CA LYS A 120 8.58 -4.39 16.76
C LYS A 120 9.65 -4.30 17.85
N LYS A 121 10.47 -3.24 17.84
CA LYS A 121 11.52 -3.04 18.86
C LYS A 121 10.94 -2.95 20.27
N GLN A 122 9.79 -2.29 20.43
CA GLN A 122 9.12 -2.19 21.73
C GLN A 122 8.67 -3.58 22.21
N VAL A 123 8.06 -4.37 21.33
CA VAL A 123 7.66 -5.74 21.63
C VAL A 123 8.84 -6.62 21.99
N ASP A 124 9.93 -6.57 21.22
CA ASP A 124 11.16 -7.31 21.48
C ASP A 124 11.75 -6.99 22.87
N GLY A 125 11.51 -5.78 23.38
CA GLY A 125 11.95 -5.32 24.69
C GLY A 125 11.06 -5.71 25.86
N LEU A 126 9.89 -6.32 25.64
CA LEU A 126 8.97 -6.71 26.71
C LEU A 126 9.56 -7.82 27.59
N ASP A 127 9.34 -7.73 28.91
CA ASP A 127 9.81 -8.74 29.86
C ASP A 127 8.90 -9.96 29.85
N THR A 128 9.30 -11.02 29.16
CA THR A 128 8.50 -12.26 29.06
C THR A 128 8.61 -13.18 30.28
N LYS A 129 9.39 -12.80 31.31
CA LYS A 129 9.58 -13.57 32.54
C LYS A 129 8.75 -13.01 33.70
N ASP A 130 8.32 -11.76 33.60
CA ASP A 130 7.52 -11.06 34.60
C ASP A 130 6.19 -10.65 33.97
N GLN A 131 5.11 -11.34 34.34
CA GLN A 131 3.78 -11.12 33.75
C GLN A 131 3.26 -9.70 33.99
N THR A 132 3.55 -9.10 35.16
CA THR A 132 3.09 -7.75 35.48
C THR A 132 3.81 -6.72 34.61
N LYS A 133 5.13 -6.85 34.44
CA LYS A 133 5.89 -5.98 33.53
C LYS A 133 5.51 -6.19 32.07
N PHE A 134 5.28 -7.43 31.66
CA PHE A 134 4.81 -7.75 30.32
C PHE A 134 3.50 -7.04 30.01
N ALA A 135 2.50 -7.18 30.89
CA ALA A 135 1.20 -6.54 30.74
C ALA A 135 1.30 -5.01 30.74
N SER A 136 2.15 -4.44 31.61
CA SER A 136 2.41 -2.99 31.62
C SER A 136 2.99 -2.50 30.28
N GLY A 137 3.98 -3.21 29.74
CA GLY A 137 4.60 -2.83 28.47
C GLY A 137 3.66 -2.99 27.27
N LEU A 138 2.74 -3.97 27.31
CA LEU A 138 1.65 -4.05 26.32
C LEU A 138 0.69 -2.85 26.40
N GLY A 139 0.48 -2.30 27.59
CA GLY A 139 -0.27 -1.05 27.78
C GLY A 139 0.38 0.12 27.03
N ASP A 140 1.68 0.34 27.23
CA ASP A 140 2.44 1.39 26.54
C ASP A 140 2.48 1.19 25.02
N LEU A 141 2.54 -0.07 24.57
CA LEU A 141 2.48 -0.44 23.17
C LEU A 141 1.14 -0.03 22.53
N SER A 142 0.03 -0.19 23.26
CA SER A 142 -1.32 0.18 22.79
C SER A 142 -1.42 1.68 22.46
N ASP A 143 -0.81 2.55 23.27
CA ASP A 143 -0.79 3.99 23.00
C ASP A 143 0.02 4.34 21.75
N ARG A 144 1.15 3.65 21.53
CA ARG A 144 1.93 3.80 20.30
C ARG A 144 1.15 3.28 19.08
N MET A 145 0.40 2.19 19.21
CA MET A 145 -0.44 1.66 18.15
C MET A 145 -1.52 2.67 17.72
N LYS A 146 -2.08 3.48 18.63
CA LYS A 146 -3.00 4.59 18.27
C LYS A 146 -2.31 5.61 17.37
N ALA A 147 -1.06 5.98 17.66
CA ALA A 147 -0.28 6.88 16.82
C ALA A 147 0.02 6.26 15.44
N VAL A 148 0.33 4.96 15.39
CA VAL A 148 0.52 4.24 14.13
C VAL A 148 -0.78 4.17 13.32
N SER A 149 -1.94 4.02 13.96
CA SER A 149 -3.25 4.08 13.28
C SER A 149 -3.45 5.42 12.57
N ALA A 150 -3.15 6.54 13.23
CA ALA A 150 -3.24 7.85 12.59
C ALA A 150 -2.28 8.01 11.39
N GLN A 151 -1.08 7.42 11.48
CA GLN A 151 -0.14 7.40 10.36
C GLN A 151 -0.63 6.52 9.21
N TYR A 152 -1.27 5.38 9.52
CA TYR A 152 -1.91 4.52 8.53
C TYR A 152 -2.98 5.28 7.77
N ASP A 153 -3.93 5.92 8.46
CA ASP A 153 -5.00 6.70 7.84
C ASP A 153 -4.44 7.83 6.95
N SER A 154 -3.36 8.47 7.41
CA SER A 154 -2.67 9.49 6.62
C SER A 154 -2.05 8.92 5.34
N ALA A 155 -1.41 7.76 5.41
CA ALA A 155 -0.83 7.09 4.25
C ALA A 155 -1.90 6.64 3.25
N ILE A 156 -3.03 6.10 3.73
CA ILE A 156 -4.17 5.75 2.88
C ILE A 156 -4.75 6.98 2.21
N THR A 157 -4.97 8.08 2.95
CA THR A 157 -5.46 9.34 2.38
C THR A 157 -4.56 9.86 1.25
N ALA A 158 -3.24 9.73 1.39
CA ALA A 158 -2.30 10.14 0.35
C ALA A 158 -2.35 9.24 -0.89
N LEU A 159 -2.50 7.92 -0.69
CA LEU A 159 -2.72 6.97 -1.78
C LEU A 159 -4.05 7.27 -2.50
N GLU A 160 -5.14 7.49 -1.79
CA GLU A 160 -6.43 7.90 -2.36
C GLU A 160 -6.32 9.24 -3.10
N GLY A 161 -5.49 10.17 -2.61
CA GLY A 161 -5.18 11.44 -3.27
C GLY A 161 -4.44 11.25 -4.59
N LEU A 162 -3.53 10.27 -4.65
CA LEU A 162 -2.80 9.87 -5.85
C LEU A 162 -3.72 9.14 -6.84
N GLU A 163 -4.59 8.25 -6.35
CA GLU A 163 -5.51 7.41 -7.12
C GLU A 163 -6.83 8.14 -7.46
N LYS A 164 -6.73 9.37 -7.98
CA LYS A 164 -7.88 10.12 -8.50
C LYS A 164 -7.86 10.21 -10.02
N GLY A 165 -9.03 10.43 -10.61
CA GLY A 165 -9.18 10.65 -12.05
C GLY A 165 -8.61 9.49 -12.87
N ASP A 166 -7.76 9.82 -13.85
CA ASP A 166 -7.20 8.84 -14.78
C ASP A 166 -6.28 7.80 -14.10
N VAL A 167 -5.68 8.15 -12.96
CA VAL A 167 -4.89 7.18 -12.17
C VAL A 167 -5.77 6.04 -11.69
N ASN A 168 -6.95 6.37 -11.14
CA ASN A 168 -7.90 5.37 -10.67
C ASN A 168 -8.34 4.44 -11.81
N GLN A 169 -8.66 5.02 -12.98
CA GLN A 169 -9.03 4.23 -14.16
C GLN A 169 -7.90 3.32 -14.63
N ALA A 170 -6.65 3.79 -14.57
CA ALA A 170 -5.48 3.01 -14.97
C ALA A 170 -5.21 1.86 -14.00
N VAL A 171 -5.33 2.11 -12.69
CA VAL A 171 -5.20 1.13 -11.59
C VAL A 171 -6.31 0.08 -11.65
N ALA A 172 -7.56 0.49 -11.88
CA ALA A 172 -8.71 -0.42 -11.99
C ALA A 172 -8.60 -1.42 -13.16
N LYS A 173 -7.79 -1.10 -14.19
CA LYS A 173 -7.48 -2.02 -15.29
C LYS A 173 -6.43 -3.07 -14.93
N GLN A 174 -5.72 -2.93 -13.81
CA GLN A 174 -4.65 -3.84 -13.42
C GLN A 174 -5.16 -4.96 -12.51
N ALA A 175 -4.97 -6.20 -12.95
CA ALA A 175 -5.35 -7.38 -12.18
C ALA A 175 -4.69 -7.45 -10.78
N GLY A 176 -3.47 -6.93 -10.65
CA GLY A 176 -2.77 -6.91 -9.36
C GLY A 176 -3.47 -6.02 -8.33
N CYS A 177 -3.92 -4.83 -8.73
CA CYS A 177 -4.63 -3.93 -7.82
C CYS A 177 -6.05 -4.42 -7.50
N THR A 178 -6.79 -4.94 -8.48
CA THR A 178 -8.14 -5.49 -8.22
C THR A 178 -8.10 -6.68 -7.26
N LYS A 179 -7.12 -7.60 -7.41
CA LYS A 179 -6.91 -8.70 -6.47
C LYS A 179 -6.56 -8.23 -5.07
N ALA A 180 -5.69 -7.22 -4.96
CA ALA A 180 -5.31 -6.67 -3.67
C ALA A 180 -6.51 -6.03 -2.95
N SER A 181 -7.36 -5.28 -3.66
CA SER A 181 -8.59 -4.70 -3.10
C SER A 181 -9.54 -5.77 -2.56
N SER A 182 -9.70 -6.90 -3.26
CA SER A 182 -10.52 -8.03 -2.79
C SER A 182 -9.93 -8.72 -1.54
N ALA A 183 -8.60 -8.73 -1.38
CA ALA A 183 -7.93 -9.26 -0.19
C ALA A 183 -7.96 -8.30 1.01
N SER A 184 -8.17 -7.00 0.77
CA SER A 184 -8.30 -5.97 1.81
C SER A 184 -9.73 -5.80 2.34
N ALA A 185 -10.72 -6.40 1.67
CA ALA A 185 -12.09 -6.45 2.18
C ALA A 185 -12.12 -7.34 3.42
N SER A 186 -11.91 -6.72 4.59
CA SER A 186 -12.28 -7.33 5.87
C SER A 186 -13.76 -7.72 5.80
N PRO A 187 -14.16 -8.92 6.25
CA PRO A 187 -15.58 -9.22 6.44
C PRO A 187 -16.08 -8.34 7.59
N SER A 188 -16.82 -7.29 7.26
CA SER A 188 -17.70 -6.63 8.22
C SER A 188 -18.95 -6.18 7.50
N ALA A 189 -20.08 -6.57 8.11
CA ALA A 189 -21.47 -6.35 7.70
C ALA A 189 -22.10 -7.36 6.71
N SER A 190 -22.31 -8.60 7.16
CA SER A 190 -23.65 -9.18 6.98
C SER A 190 -24.54 -8.58 8.06
N LYS A 191 -25.41 -7.66 7.66
CA LYS A 191 -26.51 -7.13 8.48
C LYS A 191 -27.41 -8.30 8.91
N GLY A 192 -27.64 -8.42 10.21
CA GLY A 192 -28.92 -8.90 10.73
C GLY A 192 -29.94 -7.78 10.69
#